data_AF-A0A7S0U9H1-F1
#
_entry.id   AF-A0A7S0U9H1-F1
#
_cell.length_a   1.000
_cell.length_b   1.000
_cell.length_c   1.000
_cell.angle_alpha   90.00
_cell.angle_beta   90.00
_cell.angle_gamma   90.00
#
_symmetry.space_group_name_H-M   'P 1'
#
loop_
_entity.id
_entity.type
_entity.pdbx_description
1 polymer ?
#
loop_
_entity_poly.entity_id
_entity_poly.type
_entity_poly.pdbx_seq_one_letter_code
_entity_poly.pdbx_strand_id
1 'polypeptide(L)'
;GGDVLSTLDDLVGESDQVVGIGHSMGGAALLSASLDRPNAFRGLCLIEPIVLDPTSKPSPAQVSKHLSEVAKRRRGQWESMDEAVSHIRTRKPFQAFSPRGMDAMVHGCLRQSDDGAG
;
A
#
# COMPACT_ATOMS: atom_id res chain seq x y z
N GLY A 1 -2.24 -11.62 4.79
CA GLY A 1 -2.02 -12.87 4.05
C GLY A 1 -3.11 -13.10 3.05
N GLY A 2 -4.32 -13.43 3.53
CA GLY A 2 -5.47 -13.86 2.71
C GLY A 2 -5.68 -13.10 1.40
N ASP A 3 -5.91 -11.78 1.45
CA ASP A 3 -6.20 -10.98 0.24
C ASP A 3 -5.07 -11.03 -0.81
N VAL A 4 -3.81 -11.10 -0.36
CA VAL A 4 -2.66 -11.26 -1.25
C VAL A 4 -2.72 -12.62 -1.94
N LEU A 5 -2.97 -13.70 -1.20
CA LEU A 5 -3.06 -15.04 -1.77
C LEU A 5 -4.23 -15.18 -2.74
N SER A 6 -5.41 -14.64 -2.38
CA SER A 6 -6.57 -14.61 -3.28
C SER A 6 -6.25 -13.88 -4.58
N THR A 7 -5.53 -12.74 -4.50
CA THR A 7 -5.13 -11.97 -5.69
C THR A 7 -4.13 -12.76 -6.55
N LEU A 8 -3.21 -13.51 -5.94
CA LEU A 8 -2.30 -14.37 -6.68
C LEU A 8 -3.04 -15.51 -7.39
N ASP A 9 -4.02 -16.11 -6.72
CA ASP A 9 -4.84 -17.18 -7.29
C ASP A 9 -5.60 -16.69 -8.53
N ASP A 10 -6.15 -15.48 -8.47
CA ASP A 10 -6.91 -14.88 -9.58
C ASP A 10 -6.03 -14.44 -10.76
N LEU A 11 -4.81 -13.94 -10.50
CA LEU A 11 -3.97 -13.32 -11.53
C LEU A 11 -2.89 -14.23 -12.11
N VAL A 12 -2.43 -15.20 -11.33
CA VAL A 12 -1.24 -16.00 -11.63
C VAL A 12 -1.53 -17.49 -11.50
N GLY A 13 -2.41 -17.87 -10.57
CA GLY A 13 -2.72 -19.26 -10.25
C GLY A 13 -1.71 -19.87 -9.26
N GLU A 14 -2.03 -21.06 -8.75
CA GLU A 14 -1.30 -21.66 -7.63
C GLU A 14 0.07 -22.27 -7.99
N SER A 15 0.33 -22.54 -9.27
CA SER A 15 1.53 -23.26 -9.73
C SER A 15 2.72 -22.35 -10.06
N ASP A 16 2.47 -21.05 -10.23
CA ASP A 16 3.48 -20.09 -10.65
C ASP A 16 3.94 -19.22 -9.47
N GLN A 17 5.25 -19.01 -9.37
CA GLN A 17 5.85 -18.19 -8.31
C GLN A 17 6.17 -16.79 -8.81
N VAL A 18 5.86 -15.77 -8.00
CA VAL A 18 6.17 -14.37 -8.34
C VAL A 18 7.21 -13.75 -7.41
N VAL A 19 7.78 -12.63 -7.81
CA VAL A 19 8.56 -11.77 -6.90
C VAL A 19 7.61 -10.76 -6.27
N GLY A 20 7.46 -10.82 -4.94
CA GLY A 20 6.64 -9.86 -4.20
C GLY A 20 7.46 -8.62 -3.82
N ILE A 21 6.92 -7.43 -4.07
CA ILE A 21 7.53 -6.15 -3.64
C ILE A 21 6.52 -5.42 -2.77
N GLY A 22 6.89 -5.09 -1.53
CA GLY A 22 5.96 -4.51 -0.58
C GLY A 22 6.62 -3.53 0.37
N HIS A 23 5.96 -2.39 0.56
CA HIS A 23 6.35 -1.36 1.53
C HIS A 23 5.42 -1.39 2.75
N SER A 24 5.94 -1.11 3.94
CA SER A 24 5.14 -0.87 5.15
C SER A 24 4.12 -1.99 5.42
N MET A 25 2.82 -1.68 5.50
CA MET A 25 1.75 -2.68 5.68
C MET A 25 1.68 -3.69 4.53
N GLY A 26 1.97 -3.28 3.30
CA GLY A 26 2.04 -4.19 2.15
C GLY A 26 3.17 -5.21 2.30
N GLY A 27 4.32 -4.80 2.82
CA GLY A 27 5.41 -5.71 3.14
C GLY A 27 5.04 -6.72 4.23
N ALA A 28 4.34 -6.28 5.28
CA ALA A 28 3.81 -7.17 6.32
C ALA A 28 2.76 -8.15 5.78
N ALA A 29 1.92 -7.71 4.83
CA ALA A 29 0.94 -8.56 4.18
C ALA A 29 1.60 -9.66 3.33
N LEU A 30 2.68 -9.34 2.60
CA LEU A 30 3.49 -10.31 1.86
C LEU A 30 4.18 -11.30 2.79
N LEU A 31 4.75 -10.84 3.91
CA LEU A 31 5.32 -11.72 4.93
C LEU A 31 4.29 -12.71 5.46
N SER A 32 3.11 -12.21 5.87
CA SER A 32 2.00 -13.06 6.31
C SER A 32 1.59 -14.06 5.22
N ALA A 33 1.45 -13.64 3.97
CA ALA A 33 1.12 -14.55 2.86
C ALA A 33 2.19 -15.63 2.65
N SER A 34 3.48 -15.30 2.82
CA SER A 34 4.57 -16.27 2.71
C SER A 34 4.60 -17.28 3.86
N LEU A 35 4.11 -16.92 5.04
CA LEU A 35 3.94 -17.87 6.15
C LEU A 35 2.80 -18.85 5.87
N ASP A 36 1.70 -18.35 5.30
CA ASP A 36 0.51 -19.14 4.97
C ASP A 36 0.76 -20.06 3.76
N ARG A 37 1.47 -19.58 2.73
CA ARG A 37 1.84 -20.34 1.52
C ARG A 37 3.31 -20.10 1.16
N PRO A 38 4.25 -20.88 1.74
CA PRO A 38 5.71 -20.68 1.56
C PRO A 38 6.21 -20.70 0.12
N ASN A 39 5.50 -21.40 -0.78
CA ASN A 39 5.86 -21.49 -2.19
C ASN A 39 5.18 -20.44 -3.07
N ALA A 40 4.44 -19.47 -2.51
CA ALA A 40 3.77 -18.43 -3.30
C ALA A 40 4.76 -17.46 -3.99
N PHE A 41 5.94 -17.27 -3.39
CA PHE A 41 6.91 -16.28 -3.85
C PHE A 41 8.26 -16.91 -4.15
N ARG A 42 8.86 -16.51 -5.28
CA ARG A 42 10.26 -16.80 -5.60
C ARG A 42 11.22 -15.95 -4.75
N GLY A 43 10.76 -14.79 -4.29
CA GLY A 43 11.51 -13.88 -3.44
C GLY A 43 10.68 -12.65 -3.06
N LEU A 44 11.11 -11.96 -2.00
CA LEU A 44 10.46 -10.75 -1.50
C LEU A 44 11.44 -9.58 -1.42
N CYS A 45 11.03 -8.42 -1.93
CA CYS A 45 11.68 -7.13 -1.69
C CYS A 45 10.82 -6.32 -0.72
N LEU A 46 11.26 -6.21 0.54
CA LEU A 46 10.50 -5.59 1.61
C LEU A 46 11.13 -4.26 2.01
N ILE A 47 10.34 -3.20 1.91
CA ILE A 47 10.77 -1.85 2.24
C ILE A 47 10.11 -1.47 3.56
N GLU A 48 10.89 -1.49 4.64
CA GLU A 48 10.46 -1.10 6.00
C GLU A 48 9.09 -1.72 6.41
N PRO A 49 8.96 -3.07 6.40
CA PRO A 49 7.68 -3.70 6.72
C PRO A 49 7.27 -3.42 8.17
N ILE A 50 5.97 -3.21 8.40
CA ILE A 50 5.42 -3.03 9.74
C ILE A 50 5.25 -4.41 10.39
N VAL A 51 6.30 -4.92 11.03
CA VAL A 51 6.26 -6.15 11.82
C VAL A 51 6.14 -5.78 13.29
N LEU A 52 4.98 -6.05 13.88
CA LEU A 52 4.67 -5.69 15.27
C LEU A 52 4.67 -6.93 16.15
N ASP A 53 5.26 -6.82 17.34
CA ASP A 53 5.17 -7.84 18.37
C ASP A 53 3.69 -8.02 18.78
N PRO A 54 3.14 -9.25 18.82
CA PRO A 54 1.78 -9.51 19.27
C PRO A 54 1.45 -8.95 20.66
N THR A 55 2.46 -8.76 21.50
CA THR A 55 2.35 -8.25 22.87
C THR A 55 2.56 -6.73 22.97
N SER A 56 2.84 -6.04 21.86
CA SER A 56 3.06 -4.60 21.85
C SER A 56 1.81 -3.83 22.29
N LYS A 57 2.03 -2.64 22.86
CA LYS A 57 0.98 -1.66 23.15
C LYS A 57 1.29 -0.37 22.37
N PRO A 58 0.41 0.09 21.47
CA PRO A 58 -0.85 -0.55 21.06
C PRO A 58 -0.63 -1.91 20.36
N SER A 59 -1.64 -2.78 20.44
CA SER A 59 -1.59 -4.11 19.81
C SER A 59 -1.61 -4.00 18.28
N PRO A 60 -1.13 -5.01 17.54
CA PRO A 60 -1.15 -4.98 16.08
C PRO A 60 -2.54 -4.71 15.49
N ALA A 61 -3.59 -5.29 16.09
CA ALA A 61 -4.98 -5.04 15.70
C ALA A 61 -5.41 -3.59 15.93
N GLN A 62 -4.98 -2.98 17.03
CA GLN A 62 -5.25 -1.57 17.33
C GLN A 62 -4.53 -0.64 16.33
N VAL A 63 -3.27 -0.94 15.99
CA VAL A 63 -2.52 -0.19 14.98
C VAL A 63 -3.19 -0.30 13.62
N SER A 64 -3.54 -1.52 13.19
CA SER A 64 -4.23 -1.75 11.91
C SER A 64 -5.57 -1.01 11.83
N LYS A 65 -6.39 -1.08 12.90
CA LYS A 65 -7.64 -0.34 12.99
C LYS A 65 -7.41 1.18 12.90
N HIS A 66 -6.43 1.70 13.63
CA HIS A 66 -6.11 3.13 13.61
C HIS A 66 -5.69 3.60 12.21
N LEU A 67 -4.78 2.88 11.54
CA LEU A 67 -4.33 3.20 10.19
C LEU A 67 -5.50 3.16 9.18
N SER A 68 -6.41 2.20 9.33
CA SER A 68 -7.59 2.07 8.48
C SER A 68 -8.54 3.26 8.66
N GLU A 69 -8.80 3.68 9.90
CA GLU A 69 -9.65 4.85 10.18
C GLU A 69 -9.01 6.16 9.71
N VAL A 70 -7.69 6.30 9.82
CA VAL A 70 -6.96 7.44 9.24
C VAL A 70 -7.05 7.44 7.72
N ALA A 71 -6.92 6.27 7.08
CA ALA A 71 -7.01 6.14 5.63
C ALA A 71 -8.40 6.52 5.09
N LYS A 72 -9.48 6.08 5.75
CA LYS A 72 -10.86 6.42 5.37
C LYS A 72 -11.17 7.93 5.40
N ARG A 73 -10.45 8.69 6.23
CA ARG A 73 -10.61 10.15 6.35
C ARG A 73 -9.78 10.93 5.33
N ARG A 74 -8.97 10.26 4.51
CA ARG A 74 -8.19 10.94 3.47
C ARG A 74 -9.16 11.50 2.43
N ARG A 75 -8.91 12.75 2.04
CA ARG A 75 -9.58 13.35 0.88
C ARG A 75 -9.30 12.45 -0.33
N GLY A 76 -10.36 12.08 -1.05
CA GLY A 76 -10.30 11.18 -2.19
C GLY A 76 -10.70 11.82 -3.52
N GLN A 77 -10.95 13.14 -3.54
CA GLN A 77 -11.36 13.91 -4.71
C GLN A 77 -10.79 15.33 -4.61
N TRP A 78 -10.37 15.88 -5.74
CA TRP A 78 -9.77 17.17 -5.96
C TRP A 78 -10.35 17.80 -7.24
N GLU A 79 -10.28 19.12 -7.36
CA GLU A 79 -10.76 19.85 -8.54
C GLU A 79 -9.82 19.65 -9.74
N SER A 80 -8.54 19.32 -9.47
CA SER A 80 -7.54 19.03 -10.50
C SER A 80 -6.37 18.23 -9.93
N MET A 81 -5.59 17.63 -10.84
CA MET A 81 -4.34 16.94 -10.49
C MET A 81 -3.33 17.88 -9.82
N ASP A 82 -3.26 19.16 -10.25
CA ASP A 82 -2.38 20.16 -9.64
C ASP A 82 -2.78 20.47 -8.19
N GLU A 83 -4.08 20.55 -7.92
CA GLU A 83 -4.60 20.71 -6.55
C GLU A 83 -4.23 19.50 -5.68
N ALA A 84 -4.37 18.29 -6.22
CA ALA A 84 -4.00 17.05 -5.54
C ALA A 84 -2.51 17.02 -5.20
N VAL A 85 -1.64 17.34 -6.15
CA VAL A 85 -0.18 17.44 -5.95
C VAL A 85 0.14 18.46 -4.85
N SER A 86 -0.44 19.66 -4.93
CA SER A 86 -0.22 20.72 -3.95
C SER A 86 -0.62 20.27 -2.54
N HIS A 87 -1.78 19.64 -2.41
CA HIS A 87 -2.25 19.10 -1.13
C HIS A 87 -1.35 17.99 -0.60
N ILE A 88 -1.00 16.99 -1.42
CA ILE A 88 -0.23 15.82 -0.99
C ILE A 88 1.18 16.24 -0.55
N ARG A 89 1.81 17.20 -1.23
CA ARG A 89 3.12 17.75 -0.85
C ARG A 89 3.15 18.38 0.53
N THR A 90 2.03 18.87 1.06
CA THR A 90 1.99 19.41 2.43
C THR A 90 2.21 18.33 3.49
N ARG A 91 1.97 17.05 3.17
CA ARG A 91 2.02 15.94 4.12
C ARG A 91 3.44 15.43 4.28
N LYS A 92 3.92 15.36 5.53
CA LYS A 92 5.30 14.98 5.88
C LYS A 92 5.87 13.76 5.12
N PRO A 93 5.15 12.63 4.94
CA PRO A 93 5.70 11.47 4.23
C PRO A 93 6.06 11.74 2.76
N PHE A 94 5.42 12.73 2.14
CA PHE A 94 5.58 13.03 0.71
C PHE A 94 6.47 14.25 0.45
N GLN A 95 6.87 14.99 1.48
CA GLN A 95 7.77 16.15 1.33
C GLN A 95 9.15 15.75 0.80
N ALA A 96 9.60 14.53 1.11
CA ALA A 96 10.88 13.98 0.65
C ALA A 96 10.81 13.37 -0.77
N PHE A 97 9.63 13.32 -1.40
CA PHE A 97 9.51 12.74 -2.73
C PHE A 97 10.22 13.63 -3.75
N SER A 98 11.03 13.00 -4.61
CA SER A 98 11.56 13.66 -5.80
C SER A 98 10.41 14.12 -6.71
N PRO A 99 10.62 15.10 -7.61
CA PRO A 99 9.61 15.51 -8.57
C PRO A 99 9.03 14.31 -9.36
N ARG A 100 9.90 13.41 -9.84
CA ARG A 100 9.49 12.19 -10.55
C ARG A 100 8.72 11.21 -9.66
N GLY A 101 9.09 11.08 -8.38
CA GLY A 101 8.37 10.20 -7.44
C GLY A 101 6.97 10.71 -7.14
N MET A 102 6.81 12.03 -7.00
CA MET A 102 5.49 12.66 -6.83
C MET A 102 4.62 12.45 -8.07
N ASP A 103 5.18 12.68 -9.25
CA ASP A 103 4.51 12.48 -10.54
C ASP A 103 4.01 11.04 -10.70
N ALA A 104 4.90 10.06 -10.49
CA ALA A 104 4.53 8.64 -10.55
C ALA A 104 3.45 8.25 -9.54
N MET A 105 3.52 8.79 -8.31
CA MET A 105 2.52 8.52 -7.29
C MET A 105 1.16 9.11 -7.67
N VAL A 106 1.11 10.35 -8.16
CA VAL A 106 -0.15 10.99 -8.55
C VAL A 106 -0.79 10.30 -9.76
N HIS A 107 -0.02 10.01 -10.81
CA HIS A 107 -0.54 9.31 -11.99
C HIS A 107 -0.86 7.84 -11.75
N GLY A 108 -0.23 7.20 -10.75
CA GLY A 108 -0.47 5.80 -10.40
C GLY A 108 -1.56 5.59 -9.35
N CYS A 109 -1.82 6.59 -8.50
CA CYS A 109 -2.76 6.47 -7.38
C CYS A 109 -4.03 7.31 -7.52
N LEU A 110 -4.05 8.28 -8.43
CA LEU A 110 -5.24 9.06 -8.77
C LEU A 110 -5.71 8.69 -10.17
N ARG A 111 -7.01 8.86 -10.41
CA ARG A 111 -7.62 8.73 -11.73
C ARG A 111 -8.43 9.99 -11.99
N GLN A 112 -8.44 10.45 -13.24
CA GLN A 112 -9.42 11.45 -13.64
C GLN A 112 -10.81 10.85 -13.53
N SER A 113 -11.69 11.56 -12.84
CA SER A 113 -13.11 11.27 -12.82
C SER A 113 -13.75 11.71 -14.14
N ASP A 114 -14.86 11.09 -14.52
CA ASP A 114 -15.55 11.32 -15.80
C ASP A 114 -16.10 12.76 -15.93
N ASP A 115 -16.22 13.47 -14.82
CA ASP A 115 -16.62 14.87 -14.67
C ASP A 115 -15.41 15.85 -14.60
N GLY A 116 -14.19 15.36 -14.79
CA GLY A 116 -12.96 16.17 -14.83
C GLY A 116 -12.36 16.50 -13.47
N ALA A 117 -12.98 16.08 -12.36
CA ALA A 117 -12.38 16.13 -11.02
C ALA A 117 -11.28 15.06 -10.90
N GLY A 118 -10.13 15.40 -10.30
CA GLY A 118 -8.96 14.53 -10.13
C GLY A 118 -8.75 14.06 -8.70
#